data_AF-A0A7W5UFH4-F1
#
_entry.id   AF-A0A7W5UFH4-F1
#
_cell.length_a   1.000
_cell.length_b   1.000
_cell.length_c   1.000
_cell.angle_alpha   90.00
_cell.angle_beta   90.00
_cell.angle_gamma   90.00
#
_symmetry.space_group_name_H-M   'P 1'
#
loop_
_entity.id
_entity.type
_entity.pdbx_description
1 polymer ?
#
loop_
_entity_poly.entity_id
_entity_poly.type
_entity_poly.pdbx_seq_one_letter_code
_entity_poly.pdbx_strand_id
1 'polypeptide(L)'
;MGKKSLPPDEHVETLSLVATRRLVGGLVEELHTLKADVAALRSENEALRQDNAELRLENVRLKVENQQLRDEIARLKKLPQRPPFRPSGMDKATDPGKVNPEDDRTAGKPPAALSGTRTGSPAP
;
A
#
# COMPACT_ATOMS: atom_id res chain seq x y z
N MET A 1 36.42 13.05 -6.90
CA MET A 1 36.62 14.33 -7.61
C MET A 1 37.89 14.98 -7.05
N GLY A 2 39.01 14.89 -7.77
CA GLY A 2 40.26 15.50 -7.33
C GLY A 2 40.12 17.01 -7.32
N LYS A 3 40.43 17.65 -6.19
CA LYS A 3 40.47 19.11 -6.09
C LYS A 3 41.64 19.57 -6.97
N LYS A 4 41.35 20.09 -8.16
CA LYS A 4 42.36 20.74 -8.99
C LYS A 4 42.71 22.05 -8.26
N SER A 5 43.79 22.03 -7.50
CA SER A 5 44.24 23.20 -6.77
C SER A 5 44.62 24.29 -7.76
N LEU A 6 44.10 25.49 -7.55
CA LEU A 6 44.58 26.66 -8.27
C LEU A 6 46.06 26.87 -7.92
N PRO A 7 46.91 27.27 -8.89
CA PRO A 7 48.26 27.67 -8.58
C PRO A 7 48.24 28.90 -7.65
N PRO A 8 49.15 28.99 -6.67
CA PRO A 8 49.32 30.18 -5.82
C PRO A 8 49.48 31.46 -6.65
N ASP A 9 48.98 32.58 -6.14
CA ASP A 9 48.92 33.87 -6.87
C ASP A 9 50.28 34.33 -7.41
N GLU A 10 51.38 34.09 -6.66
CA GLU A 10 52.75 34.39 -7.09
C GLU A 10 53.14 33.71 -8.42
N HIS A 11 52.60 32.53 -8.70
CA HIS A 11 52.89 31.81 -9.93
C HIS A 11 52.10 32.34 -11.12
N VAL A 12 50.92 32.94 -10.91
CA VAL A 12 50.09 33.49 -11.98
C VAL A 12 50.79 34.68 -12.65
N GLU A 13 51.54 35.47 -11.87
CA GLU A 13 52.34 36.60 -12.37
C GLU A 13 53.53 36.16 -13.24
N THR A 14 54.01 34.93 -13.04
CA THR A 14 55.10 34.34 -13.85
C THR A 14 54.63 33.60 -15.10
N LEU A 15 53.31 33.42 -15.27
CA LEU A 15 52.75 32.73 -16.42
C LEU A 15 52.83 33.58 -17.69
N SER A 16 53.11 32.92 -18.82
CA SER A 16 52.93 33.54 -20.13
C SER A 16 51.45 33.90 -20.37
N LEU A 17 51.19 34.94 -21.17
CA LEU A 17 49.83 35.37 -21.55
C LEU A 17 48.99 34.21 -22.11
N VAL A 18 49.59 33.31 -22.89
CA VAL A 18 48.91 32.14 -23.46
C VAL A 18 48.50 31.14 -22.37
N ALA A 19 49.35 30.91 -21.38
CA ALA A 19 49.05 30.04 -20.24
C ALA A 19 47.91 30.63 -19.38
N THR A 20 47.93 31.94 -19.11
CA THR A 20 46.87 32.62 -18.37
C THR A 20 45.53 32.54 -19.11
N ARG A 21 45.51 32.75 -20.44
CA ARG A 21 44.28 32.60 -21.24
C ARG A 21 43.70 31.19 -21.18
N ARG A 22 44.55 30.16 -21.25
CA ARG A 22 44.11 28.76 -21.12
C ARG A 22 43.54 28.47 -19.74
N LEU A 23 44.20 28.93 -18.68
CA LEU A 23 43.72 28.75 -17.31
C LEU A 23 42.35 29.42 -17.11
N VAL A 24 42.22 30.69 -17.52
CA VAL A 24 40.95 31.41 -17.44
C VAL A 24 39.85 30.70 -18.24
N GLY A 25 40.15 30.22 -19.44
CA GLY A 25 39.20 29.43 -20.24
C GLY A 25 38.69 28.19 -19.50
N GLY A 26 39.61 27.40 -18.92
CA GLY A 26 39.24 26.22 -18.12
C GLY A 26 38.43 26.57 -16.88
N LEU A 27 38.75 27.67 -16.19
CA LEU A 27 37.97 28.13 -15.03
C LEU A 27 36.58 28.60 -15.41
N VAL A 28 36.42 29.25 -16.57
CA VAL A 28 35.11 29.65 -17.09
C VAL A 28 34.27 28.42 -17.41
N GLU A 29 34.85 27.39 -18.04
CA GLU A 29 34.16 26.11 -18.29
C GLU A 29 33.71 25.43 -16.98
N GLU A 30 34.61 25.31 -16.00
CA GLU A 30 34.29 24.72 -14.69
C GLU A 30 33.23 25.54 -13.92
N LEU A 31 33.23 26.86 -14.08
CA LEU A 31 32.21 27.72 -13.49
C LEU A 31 30.85 27.50 -14.17
N HIS A 32 30.81 27.30 -15.49
CA HIS A 32 29.58 26.99 -16.22
C HIS A 32 29.01 25.63 -15.82
N THR A 33 29.86 24.60 -15.69
CA THR A 33 29.42 23.27 -15.22
C THR A 33 28.89 23.34 -13.80
N LEU A 34 29.61 24.01 -12.88
CA LEU A 34 29.17 24.15 -11.50
C LEU A 34 27.84 24.93 -11.39
N LYS A 35 27.63 25.96 -12.22
CA LYS A 35 26.34 26.67 -12.28
C LYS A 35 25.20 25.76 -12.73
N ALA A 36 25.44 24.90 -13.72
CA ALA A 36 24.44 23.94 -14.18
C ALA A 36 24.11 22.91 -13.09
N ASP A 37 25.13 22.38 -12.40
CA ASP A 37 24.96 21.43 -11.30
C ASP A 37 24.17 22.06 -10.14
N VAL A 38 24.48 23.30 -9.77
CA VAL A 38 23.74 24.04 -8.73
C VAL A 38 22.28 24.27 -9.14
N ALA A 39 22.01 24.57 -10.42
CA ALA A 39 20.64 24.72 -10.90
C ALA A 39 19.87 23.39 -10.84
N ALA A 40 20.49 22.28 -11.24
CA ALA A 40 19.90 20.95 -11.15
C ALA A 40 19.61 20.55 -9.70
N LEU A 41 20.59 20.72 -8.80
CA LEU A 41 20.44 20.42 -7.37
C LEU A 41 19.34 21.26 -6.72
N ARG A 42 19.19 22.53 -7.11
CA ARG A 42 18.08 23.39 -6.63
C ARG A 42 16.73 22.86 -7.07
N SER A 43 16.60 22.43 -8.33
CA SER A 43 15.37 21.84 -8.86
C SER A 43 15.01 20.54 -8.13
N GLU A 44 15.99 19.66 -7.91
CA GLU A 44 15.79 18.42 -7.16
C GLU A 44 15.39 18.69 -5.71
N ASN A 45 16.04 19.66 -5.05
CA ASN A 45 15.68 20.05 -3.68
C ASN A 45 14.23 20.54 -3.59
N GLU A 46 13.76 21.29 -4.59
CA GLU A 46 12.40 21.80 -4.61
C GLU A 46 11.38 20.68 -4.80
N ALA A 47 11.63 19.74 -5.72
CA ALA A 47 10.80 18.55 -5.89
C ALA A 47 10.73 17.73 -4.60
N LEU A 48 11.87 17.46 -3.96
CA LEU A 48 11.90 16.74 -2.68
C LEU A 48 11.17 17.47 -1.55
N ARG A 49 11.14 18.81 -1.56
CA ARG A 49 10.35 19.58 -0.59
C ARG A 49 8.85 19.41 -0.82
N GLN A 50 8.42 19.39 -2.07
CA GLN A 50 7.03 19.17 -2.45
C GLN A 50 6.58 17.77 -2.04
N ASP A 51 7.32 16.73 -2.40
CA ASP A 51 7.05 15.35 -2.01
C ASP A 51 6.97 15.20 -0.48
N ASN A 52 7.90 15.82 0.25
CA ASN A 52 7.86 15.83 1.71
C ASN A 52 6.64 16.55 2.29
N ALA A 53 6.12 17.58 1.63
CA ALA A 53 4.90 18.26 2.06
C ALA A 53 3.68 17.37 1.84
N GLU A 54 3.60 16.70 0.70
CA GLU A 54 2.53 15.75 0.37
C GLU A 54 2.51 14.57 1.34
N LEU A 55 3.67 13.94 1.59
CA LEU A 55 3.79 12.84 2.55
C LEU A 55 3.39 13.26 3.98
N ARG A 56 3.67 14.50 4.38
CA ARG A 56 3.21 15.03 5.68
C ARG A 56 1.69 15.15 5.74
N LEU A 57 1.05 15.63 4.69
CA LEU A 57 -0.41 15.72 4.60
C LEU A 57 -1.05 14.32 4.66
N GLU A 58 -0.51 13.37 3.90
CA GLU A 58 -0.96 11.98 3.92
C GLU A 58 -0.79 11.35 5.31
N ASN A 59 0.35 11.59 5.97
CA ASN A 59 0.58 11.09 7.33
C ASN A 59 -0.44 11.64 8.33
N VAL A 60 -0.80 12.92 8.24
CA VAL A 60 -1.85 13.52 9.08
C VAL A 60 -3.20 12.88 8.78
N ARG A 61 -3.56 12.70 7.51
CA ARG A 61 -4.82 12.04 7.11
C ARG A 61 -4.90 10.62 7.68
N LEU A 62 -3.85 9.82 7.52
CA LEU A 62 -3.80 8.45 8.03
C LEU A 62 -3.87 8.39 9.56
N LYS A 63 -3.28 9.37 10.27
CA LYS A 63 -3.41 9.48 11.73
C LYS A 63 -4.86 9.73 12.16
N VAL A 64 -5.57 10.59 11.45
CA VAL A 64 -7.00 10.86 11.73
C VAL A 64 -7.83 9.61 11.48
N GLU A 65 -7.64 8.93 10.36
CA GLU A 65 -8.33 7.68 10.04
C GLU A 65 -8.04 6.59 11.09
N ASN A 66 -6.77 6.45 11.49
CA ASN A 66 -6.39 5.49 12.53
C ASN A 66 -7.08 5.79 13.86
N GLN A 67 -7.22 7.07 14.22
CA GLN A 67 -7.93 7.48 15.43
C GLN A 67 -9.43 7.13 15.34
N GLN A 68 -10.07 7.43 14.21
CA GLN A 68 -11.48 7.07 13.99
C GLN A 68 -11.71 5.55 14.08
N LEU A 69 -10.81 4.75 13.51
CA LEU A 69 -10.87 3.30 13.61
C LEU A 69 -10.67 2.80 15.05
N ARG A 70 -9.75 3.41 15.81
CA ARG A 70 -9.57 3.09 17.25
C ARG A 70 -10.83 3.41 18.05
N ASP A 71 -11.46 4.53 17.77
CA ASP A 71 -12.69 4.94 18.44
C ASP A 71 -13.85 3.99 18.11
N GLU A 72 -13.96 3.57 16.84
CA GLU A 72 -14.96 2.57 16.42
C GLU A 72 -14.71 1.20 17.07
N ILE A 73 -13.46 0.74 17.12
CA ILE A 73 -13.10 -0.50 17.83
C ILE A 73 -13.47 -0.40 19.31
N ALA A 74 -13.20 0.74 19.96
CA ALA A 74 -13.56 0.95 21.36
C ALA A 74 -15.08 0.94 21.56
N ARG A 75 -15.85 1.54 20.65
CA ARG A 75 -17.32 1.51 20.65
C ARG A 75 -17.85 0.08 20.52
N LEU A 76 -17.33 -0.67 19.54
CA LEU A 76 -17.74 -2.06 19.30
C LEU A 76 -17.41 -2.97 20.49
N LYS A 77 -16.26 -2.77 21.14
CA LYS A 77 -15.89 -3.52 22.35
C LYS A 77 -16.76 -3.19 23.57
N LYS A 78 -17.35 -1.99 23.62
CA LYS A 78 -18.25 -1.56 24.70
C LYS A 78 -19.72 -1.94 24.47
N LEU A 79 -20.05 -2.52 23.31
CA LEU A 79 -21.39 -3.05 23.07
C LEU A 79 -21.68 -4.19 24.07
N PRO A 80 -22.93 -4.32 24.55
CA PRO A 80 -23.31 -5.44 25.39
C PRO A 80 -23.00 -6.75 24.66
N GLN A 81 -22.51 -7.74 25.40
CA GLN A 81 -22.31 -9.07 24.84
C GLN A 81 -23.62 -9.53 24.21
N ARG A 82 -23.54 -9.96 22.95
CA ARG A 82 -24.69 -10.47 22.20
C ARG A 82 -25.45 -11.44 23.11
N PRO A 83 -26.77 -11.25 23.31
CA PRO A 83 -27.55 -12.15 24.14
C PRO A 83 -27.25 -13.59 23.74
N PRO A 84 -27.14 -14.53 24.70
CA PRO A 84 -26.83 -15.92 24.39
C PRO A 84 -27.76 -16.37 23.27
N PHE A 85 -27.17 -16.74 22.13
CA PHE A 85 -27.91 -17.27 21.01
C PHE A 85 -28.57 -18.55 21.51
N ARG A 86 -29.90 -18.54 21.65
CA ARG A 86 -30.61 -19.81 21.65
C ARG A 86 -30.36 -20.43 20.28
N PRO A 87 -29.94 -21.71 20.19
CA PRO A 87 -29.81 -22.39 18.91
C PRO A 87 -31.07 -22.11 18.11
N SER A 88 -30.91 -21.49 16.95
CA SER A 88 -32.05 -21.31 16.06
C SER A 88 -32.46 -22.72 15.67
N GLY A 89 -33.76 -23.04 15.72
CA GLY A 89 -34.26 -24.36 15.35
C GLY A 89 -33.90 -24.81 13.91
N MET A 90 -33.24 -23.95 13.13
CA MET A 90 -32.62 -24.26 11.85
C MET A 90 -31.36 -25.14 11.94
N ASP A 91 -30.69 -25.21 13.09
CA ASP A 91 -29.49 -26.06 13.27
C ASP A 91 -29.85 -27.56 13.19
N LYS A 92 -31.12 -27.92 13.41
CA LYS A 92 -31.63 -29.29 13.26
C LYS A 92 -31.94 -29.69 11.81
N ALA A 93 -31.97 -28.75 10.88
CA ALA A 93 -32.25 -29.03 9.47
C ALA A 93 -30.98 -29.39 8.68
N THR A 94 -29.80 -29.12 9.23
CA THR A 94 -28.50 -29.32 8.56
C THR A 94 -27.62 -30.40 9.18
N ASP A 95 -28.12 -31.17 10.16
CA ASP A 95 -27.34 -32.23 10.81
C ASP A 95 -27.69 -33.61 10.20
N PRO A 96 -26.82 -34.22 9.37
CA PRO A 96 -27.08 -35.50 8.73
C PRO A 96 -26.82 -36.71 9.66
N GLY A 97 -27.13 -36.61 10.95
CA GLY A 97 -26.82 -37.72 11.85
C GLY A 97 -27.27 -37.54 13.29
N LYS A 98 -28.52 -37.91 13.57
CA LYS A 98 -28.95 -38.81 14.67
C LYS A 98 -30.47 -38.86 14.74
N VAL A 99 -31.05 -39.80 14.01
CA VAL A 99 -32.42 -40.26 14.24
C VAL A 99 -32.33 -41.40 15.25
N ASN A 100 -32.79 -41.17 16.49
CA ASN A 100 -32.99 -42.26 17.45
C ASN A 100 -34.35 -42.92 17.12
N PRO A 101 -34.41 -44.25 16.96
CA PRO A 101 -35.63 -44.93 16.54
C PRO A 101 -36.40 -45.46 17.75
N GLU A 102 -37.04 -44.60 18.54
CA GLU A 102 -38.09 -45.03 19.48
C GLU A 102 -39.16 -43.95 19.58
N ASP A 103 -40.11 -43.98 18.66
CA ASP A 103 -41.53 -43.81 19.01
C ASP A 103 -42.40 -44.38 17.90
N ASP A 104 -43.42 -45.08 18.35
CA ASP A 104 -44.06 -46.23 17.72
C ASP A 104 -45.49 -45.87 17.28
N ARG A 105 -45.95 -46.52 16.21
CA ARG A 105 -47.36 -46.68 15.75
C ARG A 105 -48.12 -45.43 15.31
N THR A 106 -48.26 -45.24 13.99
CA THR A 106 -49.58 -45.31 13.33
C THR A 106 -49.43 -45.74 11.88
N ALA A 107 -50.34 -46.60 11.47
CA ALA A 107 -50.34 -47.37 10.23
C ALA A 107 -50.66 -46.55 8.96
N GLY A 108 -50.12 -46.98 7.80
CA GLY A 108 -50.63 -46.49 6.51
C GLY A 108 -49.86 -46.81 5.22
N LYS A 109 -49.67 -48.11 4.88
CA LYS A 109 -49.60 -48.67 3.50
C LYS A 109 -48.39 -48.33 2.56
N PRO A 110 -47.77 -49.32 1.85
CA PRO A 110 -46.60 -49.13 0.96
C PRO A 110 -46.99 -48.82 -0.52
N PRO A 111 -46.02 -48.54 -1.43
CA PRO A 111 -46.07 -47.46 -2.42
C PRO A 111 -46.63 -47.85 -3.79
N ALA A 112 -47.11 -46.85 -4.55
CA ALA A 112 -47.38 -46.97 -5.98
C ALA A 112 -46.23 -46.34 -6.79
N ALA A 113 -45.57 -47.20 -7.57
CA ALA A 113 -44.53 -46.86 -8.52
C ALA A 113 -45.11 -46.20 -9.78
N LEU A 114 -44.49 -45.10 -10.26
CA LEU A 114 -44.51 -44.61 -11.65
C LEU A 114 -43.18 -43.87 -11.87
N SER A 115 -42.13 -44.53 -12.37
CA SER A 115 -41.73 -44.55 -13.79
C SER A 115 -41.82 -43.17 -14.48
N GLY A 116 -40.67 -42.52 -14.69
CA GLY A 116 -40.58 -41.25 -15.40
C GLY A 116 -39.14 -40.92 -15.78
N THR A 117 -38.66 -41.67 -16.77
CA THR A 117 -37.50 -41.48 -17.66
C THR A 117 -36.61 -40.22 -17.55
N ARG A 118 -35.31 -40.50 -17.45
CA ARG A 118 -34.16 -39.87 -18.14
C ARG A 118 -34.50 -38.81 -19.22
N THR A 119 -33.76 -37.69 -19.21
CA THR A 119 -32.89 -37.18 -20.30
C THR A 119 -32.37 -35.79 -19.91
N GLY A 120 -31.06 -35.62 -19.67
CA GLY A 120 -30.13 -34.91 -20.57
C GLY A 120 -29.94 -33.47 -20.06
N SER A 121 -28.79 -32.79 -20.07
CA SER A 121 -27.41 -32.96 -20.52
C SER A 121 -26.65 -31.74 -19.91
N PRO A 122 -25.31 -31.74 -19.78
CA PRO A 122 -24.57 -30.66 -19.10
C PRO A 122 -24.09 -29.53 -20.04
N ALA A 123 -23.54 -28.47 -19.43
CA ALA A 123 -22.63 -27.43 -19.96
C ALA A 123 -23.30 -26.12 -20.48
N PRO A 124 -22.56 -25.01 -20.71
CA PRO A 124 -21.10 -24.83 -20.73
C PRO A 124 -20.42 -24.60 -19.36
#